data_AF-A0A560I2M8-F1
#
_entry.id   AF-A0A560I2M8-F1
#
_cell.length_a   1.000
_cell.length_b   1.000
_cell.length_c   1.000
_cell.angle_alpha   90.00
_cell.angle_beta   90.00
_cell.angle_gamma   90.00
#
_symmetry.space_group_name_H-M   'P 1'
#
loop_
_entity.id
_entity.type
_entity.pdbx_description
1 polymer ?
#
loop_
_entity_poly.entity_id
_entity_poly.type
_entity_poly.pdbx_seq_one_letter_code
_entity_poly.pdbx_strand_id
1 'polypeptide(L)'
;MRALLQRFSFLLMVLAAIGLMMMTRVDPVFIDAARARVTDAFAPILGFIARPAGAVASVLESGRQLTALYAENQRLREDNERLRQWQQTALRLEAENNSLRGLLAYKPDPAASYITARVIADPGGAFVRTLVVMAGQRDGVRRGQAAMAGQGVIGRVVQVGEWSSRILLVTDLNARIPVVLETTRQRAMLSGDNSDQPRLMYIPRGVEPTVGERVFTSGHGGLFPAGLPVGIVAATHDGETRVTPIVDLSRIEYVQLVDFGIPGGLAAEAAQPGAMQ
;
A
#
# COMPACT_ATOMS: atom_id res chain seq x y z
N MET A 1 88.50 6.11 53.26
CA MET A 1 87.30 6.97 53.05
C MET A 1 86.38 6.53 51.90
N ARG A 2 86.86 5.90 50.81
CA ARG A 2 85.98 5.51 49.67
C ARG A 2 84.88 4.48 49.99
N ALA A 3 85.14 3.52 50.89
CA ALA A 3 84.14 2.52 51.28
C ALA A 3 82.98 3.08 52.12
N LEU A 4 83.19 4.20 52.82
CA LEU A 4 82.15 4.83 53.65
C LEU A 4 81.18 5.64 52.77
N LEU A 5 81.70 6.36 51.75
CA LEU A 5 80.88 7.07 50.78
C LEU A 5 79.98 6.12 49.95
N GLN A 6 80.48 4.92 49.60
CA GLN A 6 79.66 3.94 48.89
C GLN A 6 78.48 3.43 49.73
N ARG A 7 78.68 3.21 51.05
CA ARG A 7 77.60 2.79 51.94
C ARG A 7 76.55 3.88 52.16
N PHE A 8 76.98 5.14 52.25
CA PHE A 8 76.06 6.28 52.33
C PHE A 8 75.27 6.49 51.03
N SER A 9 75.92 6.35 49.87
CA SER A 9 75.25 6.45 48.56
C SER A 9 74.24 5.32 48.36
N PHE A 10 74.56 4.09 48.79
CA PHE A 10 73.63 2.97 48.74
C PHE A 10 72.43 3.20 49.66
N LEU A 11 72.66 3.70 50.89
CA LEU A 11 71.60 4.00 51.85
C LEU A 11 70.68 5.13 51.35
N LEU A 12 71.25 6.15 50.69
CA LEU A 12 70.50 7.23 50.04
C LEU A 12 69.64 6.69 48.90
N MET A 13 70.17 5.81 48.04
CA MET A 13 69.39 5.20 46.96
C MET A 13 68.27 4.31 47.49
N VAL A 14 68.51 3.57 48.57
CA VAL A 14 67.47 2.75 49.22
C VAL A 14 66.38 3.64 49.82
N LEU A 15 66.75 4.74 50.50
CA LEU A 15 65.79 5.72 51.02
C LEU A 15 65.00 6.41 49.90
N ALA A 16 65.66 6.78 48.79
CA ALA A 16 65.00 7.36 47.62
C ALA A 16 64.06 6.36 46.95
N ALA A 17 64.46 5.09 46.85
CA ALA A 17 63.62 4.02 46.31
C ALA A 17 62.41 3.76 47.22
N ILE A 18 62.58 3.75 48.53
CA ILE A 18 61.48 3.63 49.51
C ILE A 18 60.56 4.87 49.44
N GLY A 19 61.13 6.08 49.31
CA GLY A 19 60.36 7.32 49.16
C GLY A 19 59.54 7.36 47.88
N LEU A 20 60.14 6.93 46.76
CA LEU A 20 59.44 6.82 45.47
C LEU A 20 58.38 5.71 45.50
N MET A 21 58.65 4.60 46.20
CA MET A 21 57.70 3.51 46.43
C MET A 21 56.55 3.93 47.36
N MET A 22 56.80 4.78 48.36
CA MET A 22 55.76 5.40 49.16
C MET A 22 54.93 6.40 48.36
N MET A 23 55.57 7.21 47.50
CA MET A 23 54.88 8.15 46.60
C MET A 23 53.97 7.42 45.61
N THR A 24 54.36 6.23 45.14
CA THR A 24 53.53 5.36 44.28
C THR A 24 52.49 4.54 45.05
N ARG A 25 52.57 4.52 46.39
CA ARG A 25 51.56 3.95 47.29
C ARG A 25 50.68 4.99 47.99
N VAL A 26 50.78 6.26 47.61
CA VAL A 26 49.73 7.23 47.96
C VAL A 26 48.54 6.93 47.06
N ASP A 27 47.58 6.13 47.55
CA ASP A 27 46.17 6.54 47.51
C ASP A 27 45.77 7.42 46.31
N PRO A 28 45.55 6.94 45.06
CA PRO A 28 44.96 7.76 43.98
C PRO A 28 43.76 8.60 44.44
N VAL A 29 43.04 8.14 45.48
CA VAL A 29 41.97 8.84 46.19
C VAL A 29 42.33 10.27 46.65
N PHE A 30 43.56 10.54 47.12
CA PHE A 30 43.92 11.87 47.64
C PHE A 30 44.29 12.86 46.54
N ILE A 31 44.94 12.38 45.47
CA ILE A 31 45.26 13.18 44.28
C ILE A 31 43.97 13.49 43.51
N ASP A 32 43.06 12.52 43.43
CA ASP A 32 41.75 12.69 42.80
C ASP A 32 40.86 13.65 43.60
N ALA A 33 40.88 13.60 44.93
CA ALA A 33 40.14 14.54 45.79
C ALA A 33 40.67 15.99 45.71
N ALA A 34 41.99 16.18 45.62
CA ALA A 34 42.60 17.50 45.45
C ALA A 34 42.30 18.08 44.05
N ARG A 35 42.39 17.25 43.00
CA ARG A 35 42.07 17.64 41.63
C ARG A 35 40.58 17.97 41.48
N ALA A 36 39.70 17.20 42.10
CA ALA A 36 38.26 17.42 42.07
C ALA A 36 37.88 18.78 42.66
N ARG A 37 38.42 19.16 43.82
CA ARG A 37 38.10 20.46 44.46
C ARG A 37 38.58 21.67 43.68
N VAL A 38 39.73 21.58 43.03
CA VAL A 38 40.21 22.66 42.15
C VAL A 38 39.33 22.78 40.92
N THR A 39 38.95 21.63 40.33
CA THR A 39 38.09 21.61 39.13
C THR A 39 36.70 22.17 39.42
N ASP A 40 36.10 21.82 40.57
CA ASP A 40 34.78 22.31 40.99
C ASP A 40 34.75 23.81 41.30
N ALA A 41 35.84 24.38 41.80
CA ALA A 41 35.93 25.81 42.07
C ALA A 41 35.97 26.66 40.79
N PHE A 42 36.54 26.12 39.70
CA PHE A 42 36.67 26.82 38.41
C PHE A 42 35.56 26.49 37.40
N ALA A 43 34.78 25.42 37.64
CA ALA A 43 33.66 25.01 36.80
C ALA A 43 32.61 26.12 36.50
N PRO A 44 32.21 27.00 37.45
CA PRO A 44 31.19 28.01 37.18
C PRO A 44 31.66 29.10 36.19
N ILE A 45 32.96 29.43 36.19
CA ILE A 45 33.56 30.48 35.35
C ILE A 45 33.66 30.00 33.90
N LEU A 46 34.03 28.73 33.70
CA LEU A 46 34.05 28.08 32.38
C LEU A 46 32.63 28.02 31.76
N GLY A 47 31.60 27.78 32.58
CA GLY A 47 30.21 27.76 32.12
C GLY A 47 29.66 29.12 31.67
N PHE A 48 30.21 30.23 32.18
CA PHE A 48 29.78 31.58 31.80
C PHE A 48 30.35 32.02 30.44
N ILE A 49 31.57 31.59 30.12
CA ILE A 49 32.24 31.92 28.85
C ILE A 49 31.69 31.09 27.67
N ALA A 50 31.20 29.88 27.92
CA ALA A 50 30.67 28.99 26.87
C ALA A 50 29.21 29.29 26.45
N ARG A 51 28.48 30.14 27.18
CA ARG A 51 27.06 30.45 26.92
C ARG A 51 26.75 31.26 25.64
N PRO A 52 27.61 32.16 25.09
CA PRO A 52 27.24 32.93 23.90
C PRO A 52 27.44 32.16 22.59
N ALA A 53 28.18 31.04 22.58
CA ALA A 53 28.45 30.28 21.36
C ALA A 53 27.20 29.54 20.82
N GLY A 54 26.29 29.09 21.69
CA GLY A 54 25.03 28.45 21.30
C GLY A 54 23.96 29.43 20.78
N ALA A 55 24.00 30.68 21.25
CA ALA A 55 23.02 31.70 20.84
C ALA A 55 23.22 32.15 19.39
N VAL A 56 24.47 32.27 18.92
CA VAL A 56 24.79 32.66 17.53
C VAL A 56 24.38 31.58 16.51
N ALA A 57 24.53 30.31 16.86
CA ALA A 57 24.08 29.20 16.02
C ALA A 57 22.55 29.17 15.86
N SER A 58 21.79 29.51 16.91
CA SER A 58 20.32 29.52 16.87
C SER A 58 19.73 30.62 15.96
N VAL A 59 20.41 31.77 15.83
CA VAL A 59 19.99 32.88 14.95
C VAL A 59 20.23 32.54 13.48
N LEU A 60 21.35 31.88 13.15
CA LEU A 60 21.65 31.43 11.79
C LEU A 60 20.71 30.29 11.34
N GLU A 61 20.36 29.38 12.24
CA GLU A 61 19.40 28.30 11.94
C GLU A 61 17.96 28.84 11.78
N SER A 62 17.58 29.86 12.55
CA SER A 62 16.28 30.54 12.41
C SER A 62 16.12 31.23 11.05
N GLY A 63 17.20 31.81 10.49
CA GLY A 63 17.18 32.42 9.16
C GLY A 63 16.98 31.41 8.02
N ARG A 64 17.58 30.21 8.13
CA ARG A 64 17.36 29.10 7.19
C ARG A 64 15.95 28.53 7.30
N GLN A 65 15.42 28.42 8.52
CA GLN A 65 14.04 27.97 8.73
C GLN A 65 13.02 28.95 8.15
N LEU A 66 13.23 30.26 8.27
CA LEU A 66 12.33 31.25 7.64
C LEU A 66 12.33 31.13 6.12
N THR A 67 13.51 31.02 5.48
CA THR A 67 13.59 30.88 4.02
C THR A 67 12.98 29.57 3.52
N ALA A 68 13.17 28.46 4.25
CA ALA A 68 12.51 27.19 3.98
C ALA A 68 10.98 27.30 4.13
N LEU A 69 10.49 27.95 5.20
CA LEU A 69 9.06 28.15 5.44
C LEU A 69 8.41 29.03 4.35
N TYR A 70 9.10 30.07 3.88
CA TYR A 70 8.64 30.90 2.77
C TYR A 70 8.59 30.12 1.46
N ALA A 71 9.63 29.34 1.15
CA ALA A 71 9.66 28.49 -0.05
C ALA A 71 8.55 27.42 -0.01
N GLU A 72 8.31 26.82 1.16
CA GLU A 72 7.24 25.86 1.36
C GLU A 72 5.85 26.50 1.28
N ASN A 73 5.66 27.70 1.84
CA ASN A 73 4.39 28.43 1.69
C ASN A 73 4.11 28.76 0.22
N GLN A 74 5.13 29.17 -0.54
CA GLN A 74 4.99 29.47 -1.96
C GLN A 74 4.64 28.21 -2.75
N ARG A 75 5.35 27.10 -2.51
CA ARG A 75 5.03 25.80 -3.11
C ARG A 75 3.61 25.35 -2.80
N LEU A 76 3.19 25.46 -1.53
CA LEU A 76 1.84 25.10 -1.11
C LEU A 76 0.78 25.97 -1.78
N ARG A 77 1.06 27.26 -2.02
CA ARG A 77 0.16 28.15 -2.77
C ARG A 77 0.02 27.70 -4.23
N GLU A 78 1.14 27.41 -4.89
CA GLU A 78 1.14 26.92 -6.27
C GLU A 78 0.39 25.59 -6.41
N ASP A 79 0.60 24.66 -5.46
CA ASP A 79 -0.12 23.39 -5.41
C ASP A 79 -1.62 23.63 -5.16
N ASN A 80 -1.99 24.57 -4.29
CA ASN A 80 -3.39 24.91 -4.03
C ASN A 80 -4.07 25.52 -5.26
N GLU A 81 -3.39 26.41 -5.97
CA GLU A 81 -3.88 27.00 -7.22
C GLU A 81 -4.07 25.92 -8.29
N ARG A 82 -3.10 25.02 -8.44
CA ARG A 82 -3.22 23.88 -9.35
C ARG A 82 -4.42 23.02 -8.98
N LEU A 83 -4.55 22.60 -7.72
CA LEU A 83 -5.68 21.80 -7.26
C LEU A 83 -7.03 22.48 -7.53
N ARG A 84 -7.11 23.81 -7.33
CA ARG A 84 -8.31 24.58 -7.68
C ARG A 84 -8.63 24.56 -9.16
N GLN A 85 -7.62 24.68 -10.04
CA GLN A 85 -7.81 24.59 -11.49
C GLN A 85 -8.32 23.19 -11.89
N TRP A 86 -7.77 22.14 -11.30
CA TRP A 86 -8.23 20.77 -11.54
C TRP A 86 -9.67 20.56 -11.06
N GLN A 87 -10.02 21.08 -9.88
CA GLN A 87 -11.38 21.04 -9.35
C GLN A 87 -12.36 21.76 -10.29
N GLN A 88 -12.02 22.96 -10.78
CA GLN A 88 -12.85 23.71 -11.72
C GLN A 88 -13.03 22.95 -13.04
N THR A 89 -11.96 22.33 -13.55
CA THR A 89 -12.02 21.52 -14.77
C THR A 89 -12.93 20.31 -14.59
N ALA A 90 -12.81 19.60 -13.46
CA ALA A 90 -13.66 18.47 -13.13
C ALA A 90 -15.14 18.88 -13.04
N LEU A 91 -15.46 19.98 -12.35
CA LEU A 91 -16.82 20.52 -12.25
C LEU A 91 -17.39 20.92 -13.61
N ARG A 92 -16.56 21.53 -14.48
CA ARG A 92 -16.97 21.89 -15.84
C ARG A 92 -17.28 20.65 -16.68
N LEU A 93 -16.40 19.65 -16.64
CA LEU A 93 -16.61 18.39 -17.36
C LEU A 93 -17.83 17.64 -16.84
N GLU A 94 -18.08 17.66 -15.53
CA GLU A 94 -19.27 17.07 -14.92
C GLU A 94 -20.55 17.78 -15.38
N ALA A 95 -20.57 19.12 -15.38
CA ALA A 95 -21.70 19.91 -15.86
C ALA A 95 -21.97 19.70 -17.36
N GLU A 96 -20.91 19.63 -18.16
CA GLU A 96 -21.00 19.33 -19.60
C GLU A 96 -21.52 17.91 -19.82
N ASN A 97 -21.00 16.92 -19.09
CA ASN A 97 -21.46 15.55 -19.17
C ASN A 97 -22.95 15.43 -18.79
N ASN A 98 -23.38 16.11 -17.72
CA ASN A 98 -24.78 16.13 -17.31
C ASN A 98 -25.68 16.79 -18.36
N SER A 99 -25.22 17.86 -19.00
CA SER A 99 -25.94 18.52 -20.11
C SER A 99 -26.07 17.60 -21.33
N LEU A 100 -24.98 16.94 -21.72
CA LEU A 100 -24.98 15.94 -22.81
C LEU A 100 -25.90 14.76 -22.49
N ARG A 101 -25.88 14.27 -21.26
CA ARG A 101 -26.80 13.21 -20.79
C ARG A 101 -28.26 13.65 -20.89
N GLY A 102 -28.57 14.89 -20.48
CA GLY A 102 -29.91 15.47 -20.60
C GLY A 102 -30.39 15.54 -22.06
N LEU A 103 -29.52 15.98 -22.98
CA LEU A 103 -29.81 16.04 -24.42
C LEU A 103 -30.05 14.66 -25.05
N LEU A 104 -29.40 13.62 -24.52
CA LEU A 104 -29.53 12.25 -25.01
C LEU A 104 -30.67 11.46 -24.36
N ALA A 105 -31.46 12.09 -23.48
CA ALA A 105 -32.39 11.38 -22.58
C ALA A 105 -31.71 10.18 -21.88
N TYR A 106 -30.42 10.33 -21.58
CA TYR A 106 -29.60 9.29 -20.98
C TYR A 106 -30.11 9.04 -19.57
N LYS A 107 -30.68 7.86 -19.35
CA LYS A 107 -30.97 7.37 -18.01
C LYS A 107 -29.65 6.89 -17.41
N PRO A 108 -29.06 7.59 -16.43
CA PRO A 108 -27.89 7.06 -15.75
C PRO A 108 -28.23 5.72 -15.12
N ASP A 109 -27.31 4.77 -15.25
CA ASP A 109 -27.43 3.49 -14.55
C ASP A 109 -27.66 3.75 -13.04
N PRO A 110 -28.48 2.93 -12.36
CA PRO A 110 -28.72 3.07 -10.93
C PRO A 110 -27.40 3.19 -10.17
N ALA A 111 -27.34 4.07 -9.17
CA ALA A 111 -26.18 4.19 -8.30
C ALA A 111 -25.86 2.81 -7.70
N ALA A 112 -24.65 2.31 -7.98
CA ALA A 112 -24.23 0.99 -7.54
C ALA A 112 -24.30 0.91 -6.01
N SER A 113 -24.99 -0.08 -5.48
CA SER A 113 -25.01 -0.37 -4.04
C SER A 113 -23.99 -1.45 -3.73
N TYR A 114 -23.37 -1.42 -2.55
CA TYR A 114 -22.39 -2.42 -2.17
C TYR A 114 -22.51 -2.86 -0.71
N ILE A 115 -22.15 -4.11 -0.46
CA ILE A 115 -22.07 -4.72 0.87
C ILE A 115 -20.61 -5.10 1.11
N THR A 116 -19.98 -4.51 2.11
CA THR A 116 -18.63 -4.91 2.53
C THR A 116 -18.74 -6.08 3.49
N ALA A 117 -18.11 -7.19 3.14
CA ALA A 117 -18.15 -8.43 3.91
C ALA A 117 -16.73 -8.93 4.20
N ARG A 118 -16.53 -9.46 5.40
CA ARG A 118 -15.26 -10.10 5.80
C ARG A 118 -15.17 -11.49 5.21
N VAL A 119 -14.00 -11.86 4.69
CA VAL A 119 -13.68 -13.23 4.27
C VAL A 119 -13.54 -14.11 5.51
N ILE A 120 -14.25 -15.24 5.52
CA ILE A 120 -14.29 -16.17 6.66
C ILE A 120 -13.73 -17.54 6.33
N ALA A 121 -13.68 -17.90 5.05
CA ALA A 121 -13.00 -19.10 4.59
C ALA A 121 -12.57 -18.93 3.13
N ASP A 122 -11.43 -19.51 2.81
CA ASP A 122 -11.05 -19.87 1.44
C ASP A 122 -11.07 -21.40 1.38
N PRO A 123 -12.24 -22.03 1.14
CA PRO A 123 -12.31 -23.48 1.01
C PRO A 123 -11.68 -23.98 -0.31
N GLY A 124 -11.02 -23.10 -1.09
CA GLY A 124 -10.45 -23.42 -2.38
C GLY A 124 -9.53 -24.65 -2.35
N GLY A 125 -9.66 -25.50 -3.36
CA GLY A 125 -8.84 -26.69 -3.58
C GLY A 125 -8.21 -26.67 -4.97
N ALA A 126 -7.52 -27.75 -5.35
CA ALA A 126 -6.87 -27.84 -6.66
C ALA A 126 -7.83 -27.67 -7.86
N PHE A 127 -9.13 -27.93 -7.66
CA PHE A 127 -10.13 -27.96 -8.72
C PHE A 127 -11.12 -26.79 -8.69
N VAL A 128 -11.23 -26.08 -7.57
CA VAL A 128 -12.22 -25.00 -7.37
C VAL A 128 -11.57 -23.86 -6.57
N ARG A 129 -11.64 -22.64 -7.10
CA ARG A 129 -11.12 -21.41 -6.49
C ARG A 129 -12.30 -20.52 -6.05
N THR A 130 -12.60 -20.52 -4.76
CA THR A 130 -13.74 -19.77 -4.21
C THR A 130 -13.44 -19.14 -2.86
N LEU A 131 -14.04 -17.99 -2.57
CA LEU A 131 -14.02 -17.37 -1.25
C LEU A 131 -15.41 -17.42 -0.60
N VAL A 132 -15.45 -17.54 0.72
CA VAL A 132 -16.68 -17.42 1.51
C VAL A 132 -16.60 -16.17 2.37
N VAL A 133 -17.65 -15.35 2.30
CA VAL A 133 -17.75 -14.08 3.03
C VAL A 133 -18.95 -14.09 3.99
N MET A 134 -18.81 -13.34 5.08
CA MET A 134 -19.84 -13.15 6.12
C MET A 134 -20.84 -12.07 5.71
N ALA A 135 -21.56 -12.32 4.61
CA ALA A 135 -22.75 -11.58 4.20
C ALA A 135 -23.65 -12.50 3.39
N GLY A 136 -24.96 -12.45 3.63
CA GLY A 136 -25.95 -13.35 3.04
C GLY A 136 -27.20 -12.64 2.55
N GLN A 137 -28.29 -13.40 2.39
CA GLN A 137 -29.58 -12.86 1.93
C GLN A 137 -30.09 -11.74 2.83
N ARG A 138 -29.87 -11.85 4.14
CA ARG A 138 -30.29 -10.84 5.14
C ARG A 138 -29.63 -9.48 4.93
N ASP A 139 -28.42 -9.48 4.40
CA ASP A 139 -27.66 -8.26 4.11
C ASP A 139 -27.98 -7.70 2.72
N GLY A 140 -28.84 -8.37 1.95
CA GLY A 140 -29.19 -7.97 0.58
C GLY A 140 -28.28 -8.57 -0.50
N VAL A 141 -27.46 -9.58 -0.16
CA VAL A 141 -26.62 -10.25 -1.15
C VAL A 141 -27.47 -11.06 -2.13
N ARG A 142 -27.14 -10.98 -3.42
CA ARG A 142 -27.81 -11.72 -4.50
C ARG A 142 -26.81 -12.45 -5.37
N ARG A 143 -27.24 -13.59 -5.92
CA ARG A 143 -26.45 -14.34 -6.92
C ARG A 143 -26.19 -13.46 -8.14
N GLY A 144 -24.95 -13.48 -8.62
CA GLY A 144 -24.52 -12.70 -9.78
C GLY A 144 -23.90 -11.34 -9.44
N GLN A 145 -23.99 -10.86 -8.20
CA GLN A 145 -23.29 -9.63 -7.78
C GLN A 145 -21.79 -9.75 -8.01
N ALA A 146 -21.17 -8.65 -8.42
CA ALA A 146 -19.73 -8.58 -8.63
C ALA A 146 -19.03 -8.57 -7.27
N ALA A 147 -17.97 -9.37 -7.13
CA ALA A 147 -17.10 -9.32 -5.98
C ALA A 147 -15.86 -8.51 -6.33
N MET A 148 -15.61 -7.47 -5.54
CA MET A 148 -14.53 -6.51 -5.73
C MET A 148 -13.67 -6.44 -4.47
N ALA A 149 -12.36 -6.26 -4.63
CA ALA A 149 -11.45 -5.96 -3.53
C ALA A 149 -10.53 -4.81 -3.96
N GLY A 150 -10.42 -3.76 -3.13
CA GLY A 150 -9.78 -2.51 -3.55
C GLY A 150 -10.39 -1.99 -4.86
N GLN A 151 -9.56 -1.78 -5.87
CA GLN A 151 -10.00 -1.33 -7.21
C GLN A 151 -10.30 -2.46 -8.21
N GLY A 152 -10.15 -3.74 -7.86
CA GLY A 152 -10.20 -4.85 -8.82
C GLY A 152 -11.37 -5.82 -8.64
N VAL A 153 -11.89 -6.34 -9.75
CA VAL A 153 -12.83 -7.47 -9.76
C VAL A 153 -12.08 -8.74 -9.40
N ILE A 154 -12.53 -9.41 -8.35
CA ILE A 154 -11.98 -10.69 -7.91
C ILE A 154 -12.86 -11.86 -8.29
N GLY A 155 -14.13 -11.63 -8.63
CA GLY A 155 -15.05 -12.69 -8.97
C GLY A 155 -16.51 -12.28 -8.96
N ARG A 156 -17.39 -13.25 -8.71
CA ARG A 156 -18.83 -13.04 -8.55
C ARG A 156 -19.46 -13.96 -7.53
N VAL A 157 -20.59 -13.54 -6.97
CA VAL A 157 -21.40 -14.37 -6.07
C VAL A 157 -22.08 -15.47 -6.86
N VAL A 158 -21.80 -16.74 -6.51
CA VAL A 158 -22.40 -17.92 -7.15
C VAL A 158 -23.41 -18.63 -6.27
N GLN A 159 -23.32 -18.48 -4.95
CA GLN A 159 -24.26 -19.04 -3.98
C GLN A 159 -24.44 -18.07 -2.82
N VAL A 160 -25.68 -17.96 -2.34
CA VAL A 160 -26.07 -17.07 -1.24
C VAL A 160 -26.81 -17.90 -0.21
N GLY A 161 -26.28 -17.97 1.00
CA GLY A 161 -26.96 -18.49 2.19
C GLY A 161 -27.56 -17.36 3.03
N GLU A 162 -28.13 -17.70 4.18
CA GLU A 162 -28.78 -16.72 5.06
C GLU A 162 -27.81 -15.66 5.60
N TRP A 163 -26.61 -16.10 6.00
CA TRP A 163 -25.59 -15.28 6.68
C TRP A 163 -24.25 -15.19 5.95
N SER A 164 -24.07 -16.01 4.91
CA SER A 164 -22.81 -16.11 4.19
C SER A 164 -23.05 -16.35 2.71
N SER A 165 -22.06 -16.00 1.91
CA SER A 165 -22.11 -16.14 0.46
C SER A 165 -20.79 -16.69 -0.08
N ARG A 166 -20.88 -17.45 -1.17
CA ARG A 166 -19.73 -18.01 -1.87
C ARG A 166 -19.49 -17.23 -3.16
N ILE A 167 -18.23 -16.83 -3.33
CA ILE A 167 -17.70 -16.09 -4.45
C ILE A 167 -16.88 -17.04 -5.30
N LEU A 168 -17.16 -17.09 -6.60
CA LEU A 168 -16.33 -17.75 -7.59
C LEU A 168 -15.27 -16.78 -8.07
N LEU A 169 -13.99 -17.13 -7.89
CA LEU A 169 -12.87 -16.26 -8.25
C LEU A 169 -12.64 -16.21 -9.77
N VAL A 170 -12.03 -15.12 -10.25
CA VAL A 170 -11.65 -14.97 -11.67
C VAL A 170 -10.67 -16.04 -12.18
N THR A 171 -9.96 -16.70 -11.27
CA THR A 171 -9.00 -17.78 -11.53
C THR A 171 -9.64 -19.16 -11.63
N ASP A 172 -10.90 -19.33 -11.22
CA ASP A 172 -11.57 -20.63 -11.24
C ASP A 172 -11.80 -21.15 -12.67
N LEU A 173 -11.68 -22.46 -12.88
CA LEU A 173 -11.93 -23.12 -14.17
C LEU A 173 -13.30 -22.77 -14.80
N ASN A 174 -14.31 -22.46 -13.98
CA ASN A 174 -15.66 -22.10 -14.42
C ASN A 174 -15.86 -20.58 -14.58
N ALA A 175 -14.84 -19.78 -14.29
CA ALA A 175 -14.90 -18.34 -14.44
C ALA A 175 -14.74 -17.93 -15.92
N ARG A 176 -15.74 -17.22 -16.43
CA ARG A 176 -15.74 -16.62 -17.76
C ARG A 176 -16.19 -15.17 -17.65
N ILE A 177 -15.28 -14.24 -17.93
CA ILE A 177 -15.55 -12.80 -17.81
C ILE A 177 -15.23 -12.13 -19.15
N PRO A 178 -16.23 -11.55 -19.83
CA PRO A 178 -16.01 -10.77 -21.04
C PRO A 178 -15.21 -9.50 -20.71
N VAL A 179 -14.03 -9.34 -21.32
CA VAL A 179 -13.10 -8.24 -21.04
C VAL A 179 -12.73 -7.45 -22.29
N VAL A 180 -12.20 -6.25 -22.07
CA VAL A 180 -11.64 -5.36 -23.08
C VAL A 180 -10.24 -4.92 -22.63
N LEU A 181 -9.31 -4.91 -23.58
CA LEU A 181 -7.95 -4.42 -23.39
C LEU A 181 -7.90 -2.89 -23.53
N GLU A 182 -7.10 -2.22 -22.70
CA GLU A 182 -7.09 -0.75 -22.60
C GLU A 182 -6.63 -0.06 -23.89
N THR A 183 -5.47 -0.48 -24.43
CA THR A 183 -4.77 0.19 -25.52
C THR A 183 -5.32 -0.25 -26.87
N THR A 184 -5.42 -1.56 -27.08
CA THR A 184 -5.91 -2.16 -28.32
C THR A 184 -7.43 -2.06 -28.46
N ARG A 185 -8.15 -1.78 -27.36
CA ARG A 185 -9.63 -1.75 -27.29
C ARG A 185 -10.27 -3.06 -27.75
N GLN A 186 -9.48 -4.13 -27.80
CA GLN A 186 -9.90 -5.42 -28.31
C GLN A 186 -10.71 -6.15 -27.24
N ARG A 187 -11.81 -6.77 -27.66
CA ARG A 187 -12.62 -7.65 -26.81
C ARG A 187 -12.02 -9.04 -26.76
N ALA A 188 -12.04 -9.63 -25.57
CA ALA A 188 -11.59 -10.99 -25.30
C ALA A 188 -12.45 -11.60 -24.17
N MET A 189 -12.22 -12.87 -23.86
CA MET A 189 -12.80 -13.52 -22.69
C MET A 189 -11.69 -13.94 -21.74
N LEU A 190 -11.73 -13.44 -20.51
CA LEU A 190 -10.91 -13.98 -19.45
C LEU A 190 -11.50 -15.31 -19.01
N SER A 191 -10.67 -16.35 -19.01
CA SER A 191 -11.01 -17.69 -18.54
C SER A 191 -10.05 -18.10 -17.44
N GLY A 192 -10.61 -18.47 -16.30
CA GLY A 192 -9.83 -19.16 -15.29
C GLY A 192 -9.51 -20.59 -15.72
N ASP A 193 -8.39 -21.09 -15.19
CA ASP A 193 -7.80 -22.40 -15.42
C ASP A 193 -7.20 -22.97 -14.12
N ASN A 194 -7.62 -22.45 -12.97
CA ASN A 194 -7.10 -22.69 -11.62
C ASN A 194 -5.63 -22.25 -11.38
N SER A 195 -4.98 -21.63 -12.37
CA SER A 195 -3.73 -20.89 -12.20
C SER A 195 -3.99 -19.53 -11.55
N ASP A 196 -2.95 -18.95 -10.94
CA ASP A 196 -2.99 -17.59 -10.39
C ASP A 196 -3.07 -16.53 -11.51
N GLN A 197 -2.74 -16.91 -12.74
CA GLN A 197 -2.82 -16.06 -13.93
C GLN A 197 -3.79 -16.66 -14.95
N PRO A 198 -5.07 -16.25 -14.94
CA PRO A 198 -6.05 -16.68 -15.93
C PRO A 198 -5.62 -16.32 -17.35
N ARG A 199 -6.14 -17.06 -18.33
CA ARG A 199 -5.85 -16.88 -19.74
C ARG A 199 -6.87 -15.98 -20.44
N LEU A 200 -6.41 -15.22 -21.43
CA LEU A 200 -7.28 -14.53 -22.38
C LEU A 200 -7.57 -15.45 -23.57
N MET A 201 -8.86 -15.63 -23.85
CA MET A 201 -9.36 -16.40 -24.99
C MET A 201 -10.10 -15.49 -25.97
N TYR A 202 -10.30 -16.00 -27.19
CA TYR A 202 -11.03 -15.33 -28.27
C TYR A 202 -10.45 -13.97 -28.70
N ILE A 203 -9.13 -13.81 -28.58
CA ILE A 203 -8.43 -12.67 -29.19
C ILE A 203 -8.42 -12.91 -30.72
N PRO A 204 -8.88 -11.95 -31.55
CA PRO A 204 -8.85 -12.13 -32.99
C PRO A 204 -7.42 -12.25 -33.53
N ARG A 205 -7.28 -13.03 -34.61
CA ARG A 205 -5.99 -13.27 -35.27
C ARG A 205 -5.40 -11.95 -35.77
N GLY A 206 -4.11 -11.73 -35.50
CA GLY A 206 -3.37 -10.53 -35.91
C GLY A 206 -3.36 -9.39 -34.89
N VAL A 207 -4.00 -9.56 -33.73
CA VAL A 207 -3.89 -8.62 -32.59
C VAL A 207 -3.16 -9.33 -31.46
N GLU A 208 -1.96 -8.87 -31.14
CA GLU A 208 -1.21 -9.34 -29.97
C GLU A 208 -1.37 -8.34 -28.82
N PRO A 209 -1.91 -8.78 -27.66
CA PRO A 209 -1.97 -7.95 -26.48
C PRO A 209 -0.57 -7.54 -26.03
N THR A 210 -0.41 -6.28 -25.63
CA THR A 210 0.89 -5.79 -25.18
C THR A 210 1.10 -6.17 -23.71
N VAL A 211 2.27 -6.73 -23.37
CA VAL A 211 2.60 -7.00 -21.96
C VAL A 211 2.56 -5.69 -21.17
N GLY A 212 1.89 -5.69 -20.03
CA GLY A 212 1.63 -4.49 -19.22
C GLY A 212 0.32 -3.76 -19.55
N GLU A 213 -0.41 -4.18 -20.58
CA GLU A 213 -1.71 -3.61 -20.93
C GLU A 213 -2.78 -3.95 -19.86
N ARG A 214 -3.59 -2.96 -19.49
CA ARG A 214 -4.65 -3.15 -18.49
C ARG A 214 -5.87 -3.82 -19.10
N VAL A 215 -6.53 -4.65 -18.30
CA VAL A 215 -7.70 -5.44 -18.68
C VAL A 215 -8.90 -4.98 -17.85
N PHE A 216 -10.00 -4.68 -18.54
CA PHE A 216 -11.24 -4.22 -17.93
C PHE A 216 -12.43 -5.11 -18.32
N THR A 217 -13.50 -5.12 -17.52
CA THR A 217 -14.76 -5.73 -17.95
C THR A 217 -15.33 -5.01 -19.16
N SER A 218 -15.89 -5.77 -20.11
CA SER A 218 -16.43 -5.21 -21.36
C SER A 218 -17.90 -4.83 -21.30
N GLY A 219 -18.63 -5.22 -20.24
CA GLY A 219 -20.09 -5.06 -20.17
C GLY A 219 -20.90 -6.14 -20.91
N HIS A 220 -20.23 -7.00 -21.71
CA HIS A 220 -20.93 -8.04 -22.47
C HIS A 220 -21.52 -9.14 -21.58
N GLY A 221 -22.69 -9.64 -21.96
CA GLY A 221 -23.39 -10.71 -21.25
C GLY A 221 -24.15 -10.26 -19.99
N GLY A 222 -24.17 -8.96 -19.66
CA GLY A 222 -25.01 -8.42 -18.57
C GLY A 222 -24.60 -8.85 -17.15
N LEU A 223 -23.45 -9.50 -16.99
CA LEU A 223 -22.95 -9.96 -15.68
C LEU A 223 -22.20 -8.88 -14.91
N PHE A 224 -21.45 -8.04 -15.62
CA PHE A 224 -20.68 -6.93 -15.06
C PHE A 224 -20.90 -5.70 -15.93
N PRO A 225 -20.87 -4.48 -15.38
CA PRO A 225 -20.82 -3.27 -16.19
C PRO A 225 -19.49 -3.20 -16.94
N ALA A 226 -19.40 -2.34 -17.95
CA ALA A 226 -18.13 -2.08 -18.62
C ALA A 226 -17.21 -1.21 -17.76
N GLY A 227 -15.90 -1.44 -17.82
CA GLY A 227 -14.88 -0.57 -17.24
C GLY A 227 -14.40 -0.92 -15.83
N LEU A 228 -14.79 -2.08 -15.27
CA LEU A 228 -14.22 -2.52 -13.99
C LEU A 228 -12.82 -3.09 -14.20
N PRO A 229 -11.79 -2.68 -13.43
CA PRO A 229 -10.45 -3.23 -13.55
C PRO A 229 -10.41 -4.70 -13.15
N VAL A 230 -9.69 -5.52 -13.93
CA VAL A 230 -9.53 -6.95 -13.66
C VAL A 230 -8.08 -7.32 -13.42
N GLY A 231 -7.21 -6.95 -14.37
CA GLY A 231 -5.85 -7.46 -14.40
C GLY A 231 -4.94 -6.68 -15.35
N ILE A 232 -3.71 -7.16 -15.48
CA ILE A 232 -2.70 -6.66 -16.40
C ILE A 232 -2.19 -7.85 -17.22
N VAL A 233 -2.03 -7.64 -18.53
CA VAL A 233 -1.49 -8.66 -19.44
C VAL A 233 -0.06 -9.01 -19.02
N ALA A 234 0.15 -10.28 -18.72
CA ALA A 234 1.44 -10.88 -18.42
C ALA A 234 2.03 -11.54 -19.68
N ALA A 235 3.32 -11.89 -19.63
CA ALA A 235 4.03 -12.48 -20.74
C ALA A 235 3.34 -13.75 -21.27
N THR A 236 3.31 -13.88 -22.59
CA THR A 236 2.79 -15.05 -23.31
C THR A 236 3.72 -16.24 -23.09
N HIS A 237 3.21 -17.34 -22.54
CA HIS A 237 3.90 -18.63 -22.54
C HIS A 237 3.13 -19.57 -23.48
N ASP A 238 3.82 -20.28 -24.36
CA ASP A 238 3.23 -21.28 -25.27
C ASP A 238 2.09 -20.75 -26.19
N GLY A 239 2.10 -19.46 -26.52
CA GLY A 239 1.07 -18.83 -27.35
C GLY A 239 -0.22 -18.45 -26.60
N GLU A 240 -0.27 -18.63 -25.29
CA GLU A 240 -1.39 -18.20 -24.44
C GLU A 240 -1.09 -16.85 -23.77
N THR A 241 -1.93 -15.85 -24.01
CA THR A 241 -1.85 -14.58 -23.29
C THR A 241 -2.42 -14.75 -21.89
N ARG A 242 -1.62 -14.46 -20.87
CA ARG A 242 -2.02 -14.55 -19.46
C ARG A 242 -2.28 -13.18 -18.86
N VAL A 243 -3.05 -13.15 -17.78
CA VAL A 243 -3.40 -11.92 -17.08
C VAL A 243 -3.11 -12.10 -15.60
N THR A 244 -2.31 -11.21 -15.05
CA THR A 244 -2.12 -11.10 -13.60
C THR A 244 -3.26 -10.26 -13.02
N PRO A 245 -4.07 -10.79 -12.10
CA PRO A 245 -5.09 -10.00 -11.41
C PRO A 245 -4.48 -8.77 -10.73
N ILE A 246 -5.18 -7.63 -10.73
CA ILE A 246 -4.71 -6.39 -10.07
C ILE A 246 -4.62 -6.57 -8.55
N VAL A 247 -5.45 -7.46 -8.00
CA VAL A 247 -5.51 -7.77 -6.58
C VAL A 247 -4.84 -9.10 -6.32
N ASP A 248 -3.99 -9.16 -5.31
CA ASP A 248 -3.47 -10.43 -4.80
C ASP A 248 -4.62 -11.22 -4.14
N LEU A 249 -5.08 -12.26 -4.82
CA LEU A 249 -6.22 -13.08 -4.39
C LEU A 249 -5.92 -13.91 -3.13
N SER A 250 -4.65 -14.10 -2.77
CA SER A 250 -4.24 -14.92 -1.63
C SER A 250 -4.36 -14.20 -0.27
N ARG A 251 -4.50 -12.87 -0.27
CA ARG A 251 -4.46 -12.03 0.94
C ARG A 251 -5.69 -11.14 1.10
N ILE A 252 -6.85 -11.61 0.67
CA ILE A 252 -8.10 -10.84 0.73
C ILE A 252 -8.76 -11.03 2.10
N GLU A 253 -8.86 -9.94 2.87
CA GLU A 253 -9.57 -9.94 4.16
C GLU A 253 -11.02 -9.43 4.03
N TYR A 254 -11.26 -8.48 3.12
CA TYR A 254 -12.55 -7.84 2.91
C TYR A 254 -12.90 -7.79 1.42
N VAL A 255 -14.18 -7.99 1.13
CA VAL A 255 -14.72 -7.95 -0.22
C VAL A 255 -15.95 -7.05 -0.25
N GLN A 256 -16.09 -6.28 -1.32
CA GLN A 256 -17.29 -5.54 -1.64
C GLN A 256 -18.13 -6.35 -2.64
N LEU A 257 -19.36 -6.67 -2.26
CA LEU A 257 -20.36 -7.29 -3.12
C LEU A 257 -21.20 -6.17 -3.73
N VAL A 258 -21.02 -5.92 -5.02
CA VAL A 258 -21.58 -4.74 -5.70
C VAL A 258 -22.76 -5.14 -6.58
N ASP A 259 -23.87 -4.43 -6.41
CA ASP A 259 -25.05 -4.49 -7.27
C ASP A 259 -25.11 -3.25 -8.15
N PHE A 260 -24.88 -3.46 -9.44
CA PHE A 260 -24.91 -2.40 -10.46
C PHE A 260 -26.32 -2.22 -11.07
N GLY A 261 -27.34 -2.92 -10.57
CA GLY A 261 -28.71 -2.77 -11.05
C GLY A 261 -28.92 -3.20 -12.51
N ILE A 262 -28.05 -4.07 -13.04
CA ILE A 262 -28.09 -4.49 -14.44
C ILE A 262 -29.30 -5.42 -14.65
N PRO A 263 -30.29 -5.04 -15.49
CA PRO A 263 -31.42 -5.90 -15.82
C PRO A 263 -30.90 -7.06 -16.67
N GLY A 264 -30.76 -8.26 -16.10
CA GLY A 264 -30.31 -9.45 -16.83
C GLY A 264 -29.20 -10.28 -16.18
N GLY A 265 -28.69 -9.89 -15.01
CA GLY A 265 -27.89 -10.82 -14.19
C GLY A 265 -28.68 -12.11 -13.91
N LEU A 266 -28.00 -13.24 -13.67
CA LEU A 266 -28.47 -14.64 -13.53
C LEU A 266 -29.88 -14.91 -12.94
N ALA A 267 -30.50 -13.95 -12.25
CA ALA A 267 -31.93 -13.93 -11.94
C ALA A 267 -32.84 -14.09 -13.17
N ALA A 268 -32.46 -13.57 -14.35
CA ALA A 268 -33.26 -13.74 -15.58
C ALA A 268 -33.23 -15.18 -16.11
N GLU A 269 -32.13 -15.91 -15.91
CA GLU A 269 -31.97 -17.29 -16.39
C GLU A 269 -32.64 -18.31 -15.45
N ALA A 270 -32.76 -17.99 -14.16
CA ALA A 270 -33.51 -18.81 -13.20
C ALA A 270 -35.04 -18.72 -13.38
N ALA A 271 -35.54 -17.72 -14.13
CA ALA A 271 -36.97 -17.50 -14.34
C ALA A 271 -37.55 -18.26 -15.55
N GLN A 272 -36.74 -19.04 -16.29
CA GLN A 272 -37.23 -19.94 -17.35
C GLN A 272 -37.00 -21.43 -17.02
N PRO A 273 -37.81 -22.04 -16.15
CA PRO A 273 -38.02 -23.47 -16.17
C PRO A 273 -39.24 -23.78 -17.08
N GLY A 274 -39.01 -24.35 -18.27
CA GLY A 274 -40.07 -25.04 -19.01
C GLY A 274 -40.28 -24.77 -20.51
N ALA A 275 -39.23 -24.47 -21.28
CA ALA A 275 -39.34 -24.44 -22.75
C ALA A 275 -38.47 -25.53 -23.42
N MET A 276 -38.53 -26.76 -22.90
CA MET A 276 -38.21 -27.96 -23.66
C MET A 276 -39.06 -29.11 -23.12
N GLN A 277 -40.26 -29.23 -23.68
CA GLN A 277 -40.99 -30.47 -23.94
C GLN A 277 -42.00 -30.19 -25.04
#